data_AF-A0A5N4A5I7-F1
#
_entry.id   AF-A0A5N4A5I7-F1
#
_cell.length_a   1.000
_cell.length_b   1.000
_cell.length_c   1.000
_cell.angle_alpha   90.00
_cell.angle_beta   90.00
_cell.angle_gamma   90.00
#
_symmetry.space_group_name_H-M   'P 1'
#
loop_
_entity.id
_entity.type
_entity.pdbx_description
1 polymer ?
#
loop_
_entity_poly.entity_id
_entity_poly.type
_entity_poly.pdbx_seq_one_letter_code
_entity_poly.pdbx_strand_id
1 'polypeptide(L)'
;MGFLRDYHDNMNRGNFENWFKTQLVPNLPEKSLIIMDNASYHSGLLEKIPTKSWTKQRMIEWLGKKNIGYPEKAMKDQIWSIWVDRPLKRPLNSGSPYEP
;
A
#
# COMPACT_ATOMS: atom_id res chain seq x y z
N MET A 1 18.18 -35.28 -11.15
CA MET A 1 17.99 -34.62 -9.83
C MET A 1 17.56 -33.20 -10.13
N GLY A 2 16.31 -32.78 -10.03
CA GLY A 2 15.42 -32.84 -8.87
C GLY A 2 14.99 -31.40 -8.57
N PHE A 3 14.04 -30.90 -9.37
CA PHE A 3 13.20 -29.70 -9.23
C PHE A 3 13.57 -28.66 -8.14
N LEU A 4 14.25 -27.58 -8.56
CA LEU A 4 14.22 -26.25 -7.90
C LEU A 4 13.12 -25.35 -8.51
N ARG A 5 12.06 -25.95 -9.06
CA ARG A 5 10.73 -25.34 -9.20
C ARG A 5 10.00 -25.72 -7.91
N ASP A 6 9.43 -24.86 -7.07
CA ASP A 6 8.36 -23.94 -7.46
C ASP A 6 7.95 -23.05 -6.25
N TYR A 7 8.87 -22.70 -5.34
CA TYR A 7 8.45 -21.95 -4.13
C TYR A 7 8.10 -20.49 -4.41
N HIS A 8 8.65 -19.91 -5.48
CA HIS A 8 8.41 -18.51 -5.85
C HIS A 8 7.19 -18.29 -6.74
N ASP A 9 6.67 -19.32 -7.41
CA ASP A 9 5.57 -19.15 -8.36
C ASP A 9 4.17 -19.27 -7.73
N ASN A 10 4.05 -19.71 -6.47
CA ASN A 10 2.74 -19.96 -5.86
C ASN A 10 2.34 -18.99 -4.72
N MET A 11 3.16 -17.99 -4.40
CA MET A 11 2.83 -17.01 -3.36
C MET A 11 2.43 -15.67 -3.97
N ASN A 12 1.13 -15.45 -4.06
CA ASN A 12 0.52 -14.17 -4.43
C ASN A 12 -0.17 -13.52 -3.22
N ARG A 13 -0.56 -12.25 -3.35
CA ARG A 13 -1.24 -11.48 -2.30
C ARG A 13 -2.45 -12.21 -1.71
N GLY A 14 -3.27 -12.86 -2.56
CA GLY A 14 -4.47 -13.58 -2.11
C GLY A 14 -4.13 -14.78 -1.24
N ASN A 15 -3.14 -15.57 -1.64
CA ASN A 15 -2.66 -16.72 -0.87
C ASN A 15 -2.06 -16.27 0.47
N PHE A 16 -1.27 -15.19 0.47
CA PHE A 16 -0.72 -14.60 1.69
C PHE A 16 -1.83 -14.12 2.64
N GLU A 17 -2.78 -13.32 2.15
CA GLU A 17 -3.88 -12.81 2.98
C GLU A 17 -4.74 -13.94 3.56
N ASN A 18 -5.03 -14.98 2.77
CA ASN A 18 -5.82 -16.11 3.23
C ASN A 18 -5.07 -16.90 4.31
N TRP A 19 -3.80 -17.25 4.08
CA TRP A 19 -2.98 -17.94 5.08
C TRP A 19 -2.82 -17.11 6.36
N PHE A 20 -2.56 -15.81 6.23
CA PHE A 20 -2.39 -14.91 7.38
C PHE A 20 -3.64 -14.88 8.26
N LYS A 21 -4.83 -14.76 7.65
CA LYS A 21 -6.11 -14.67 8.38
C LYS A 21 -6.59 -16.02 8.92
N THR A 22 -6.42 -17.10 8.16
CA THR A 22 -7.03 -18.40 8.49
C THR A 22 -6.10 -19.33 9.27
N GLN A 23 -4.78 -19.15 9.13
CA GLN A 23 -3.80 -20.03 9.76
C GLN A 23 -2.91 -19.29 10.75
N LEU A 24 -2.32 -18.15 10.38
CA LEU A 24 -1.38 -17.47 11.28
C LEU A 24 -2.09 -16.82 12.48
N VAL A 25 -3.00 -15.86 12.25
CA VAL A 25 -3.65 -15.08 13.30
C VAL A 25 -4.38 -15.94 14.34
N PRO A 26 -5.19 -16.95 13.96
CA PRO A 26 -5.93 -17.75 14.93
C PRO A 26 -5.05 -18.64 15.81
N ASN A 27 -3.83 -18.96 15.37
CA ASN A 27 -2.90 -19.82 16.08
C ASN A 27 -1.80 -19.03 16.81
N LEU A 28 -1.85 -17.69 16.78
CA LEU A 28 -0.91 -16.84 17.51
C LEU A 28 -1.38 -16.62 18.95
N PRO A 29 -0.52 -16.88 19.96
CA PRO A 29 -0.78 -16.47 21.32
C PRO A 29 -0.97 -14.95 21.43
N GLU A 30 -1.71 -14.51 22.45
CA GLU A 30 -1.82 -13.08 22.76
C GLU A 30 -0.45 -12.42 22.94
N LYS A 31 -0.36 -11.15 22.55
CA LYS A 31 0.87 -10.31 22.67
C LYS A 31 2.06 -10.81 21.83
N SER A 32 1.81 -11.55 20.76
CA SER A 32 2.83 -11.92 19.78
C SER A 32 3.29 -10.73 18.94
N LEU A 33 4.59 -10.66 18.63
CA LEU A 33 5.18 -9.69 17.71
C LEU A 33 5.46 -10.36 16.36
N ILE A 34 4.89 -9.82 15.28
CA ILE A 34 5.12 -10.30 13.92
C ILE A 34 6.12 -9.35 13.25
N ILE A 35 7.25 -9.89 12.80
CA ILE A 35 8.26 -9.16 12.02
C ILE A 35 8.31 -9.82 10.64
N MET A 36 8.13 -9.03 9.58
CA MET A 36 8.11 -9.48 8.19
C MET A 36 9.13 -8.69 7.37
N ASP A 37 9.70 -9.33 6.35
CA ASP A 37 10.52 -8.68 5.35
C ASP A 37 9.66 -7.84 4.39
N ASN A 38 10.29 -6.94 3.64
CA ASN A 38 9.60 -6.05 2.70
C ASN A 38 9.45 -6.71 1.33
N ALA A 39 8.65 -7.77 1.24
CA ALA A 39 8.31 -8.39 -0.04
C ALA A 39 7.08 -7.72 -0.68
N SER A 40 7.08 -7.60 -2.01
CA SER A 40 6.05 -6.86 -2.76
C SER A 40 4.62 -7.39 -2.58
N TYR A 41 4.48 -8.67 -2.23
CA TYR A 41 3.20 -9.33 -1.93
C TYR A 41 2.70 -9.10 -0.49
N HIS A 42 3.53 -8.57 0.41
CA HIS A 42 3.12 -8.15 1.76
C HIS A 42 2.53 -6.74 1.77
N SER A 43 3.02 -5.85 0.90
CA SER A 43 2.58 -4.46 0.81
C SER A 43 1.46 -4.30 -0.22
N GLY A 44 0.28 -4.83 0.10
CA GLY A 44 -0.93 -4.53 -0.66
C GLY A 44 -1.48 -3.17 -0.24
N LEU A 45 -1.46 -2.16 -1.11
CA LEU A 45 -2.31 -0.99 -0.91
C LEU A 45 -3.76 -1.48 -0.80
N LEU A 46 -4.38 -1.23 0.36
CA LEU A 46 -5.80 -1.54 0.61
C LEU A 46 -6.71 -0.71 -0.31
N GLU A 47 -6.22 0.46 -0.71
CA GLU A 47 -6.89 1.35 -1.64
C GLU A 47 -5.84 1.98 -2.56
N LYS A 48 -6.18 2.15 -3.84
CA LYS A 48 -5.32 2.91 -4.74
C LYS A 48 -5.31 4.37 -4.32
N ILE A 49 -4.14 4.82 -3.93
CA ILE A 49 -3.85 6.19 -3.54
C ILE A 49 -3.60 7.04 -4.80
N PRO A 50 -3.97 8.34 -4.82
CA PRO A 50 -3.61 9.23 -5.91
C PRO A 50 -2.11 9.23 -6.16
N THR A 51 -1.72 9.15 -7.43
CA THR A 51 -0.33 9.29 -7.88
C THR A 51 -0.24 10.45 -8.86
N LYS A 52 0.97 11.01 -9.09
CA LYS A 52 1.16 12.14 -10.02
C LYS A 52 0.63 11.87 -11.44
N SER A 53 0.59 10.60 -11.86
CA SER A 53 0.08 10.16 -13.16
C SER A 53 -1.46 10.17 -13.26
N TRP A 54 -2.20 10.30 -12.15
CA TRP A 54 -3.66 10.37 -12.20
C TRP A 54 -4.15 11.64 -12.90
N THR A 55 -5.32 11.54 -13.54
CA THR A 55 -6.03 12.71 -14.06
C THR A 55 -6.59 13.53 -12.91
N LYS A 56 -6.76 14.85 -13.12
CA LYS A 56 -7.41 15.74 -12.15
C LYS A 56 -8.76 15.19 -11.68
N GLN A 57 -9.57 14.69 -12.62
CA GLN A 57 -10.87 14.12 -12.36
C GLN A 57 -10.80 12.92 -11.39
N ARG A 58 -9.87 11.99 -11.61
CA ARG A 58 -9.67 10.84 -10.71
C ARG A 58 -9.23 11.25 -9.31
N MET A 59 -8.40 12.28 -9.20
CA MET A 59 -7.99 12.82 -7.90
C MET A 59 -9.20 13.43 -7.16
N ILE A 60 -10.04 14.20 -7.86
CA ILE A 60 -11.27 14.79 -7.30
C ILE A 60 -12.25 13.72 -6.81
N GLU A 61 -12.50 12.68 -7.61
CA GLU A 61 -13.37 11.56 -7.22
C GLU A 61 -12.86 10.87 -5.96
N TRP A 62 -11.55 10.70 -5.86
CA TRP A 62 -10.91 10.12 -4.68
C TRP A 62 -11.04 11.01 -3.45
N LEU A 63 -10.81 12.32 -3.59
CA LEU A 63 -11.03 13.29 -2.51
C LEU A 63 -12.50 13.28 -2.04
N GLY A 64 -13.46 13.20 -2.98
CA GLY A 64 -14.89 13.09 -2.68
C GLY A 64 -15.23 11.85 -1.86
N LYS A 65 -14.68 10.68 -2.22
CA LYS A 65 -14.85 9.43 -1.43
C LYS A 65 -14.28 9.53 -0.01
N LYS A 66 -13.28 10.40 0.20
CA LYS A 66 -12.68 10.67 1.51
C LYS A 66 -13.31 11.86 2.24
N ASN A 67 -14.35 12.47 1.66
CA ASN A 67 -14.98 13.68 2.16
C ASN A 67 -13.95 14.82 2.39
N ILE A 68 -12.98 14.94 1.49
CA ILE A 68 -11.94 15.98 1.51
C ILE A 68 -12.37 17.12 0.59
N GLY A 69 -12.58 18.31 1.16
CA GLY A 69 -12.87 19.51 0.41
C GLY A 69 -11.70 19.97 -0.46
N TYR A 70 -12.02 20.59 -1.59
CA TYR A 70 -11.07 21.19 -2.51
C TYR A 70 -11.66 22.47 -3.15
N PRO A 71 -10.83 23.44 -3.57
CA PRO A 71 -11.34 24.62 -4.26
C PRO A 71 -11.93 24.27 -5.64
N GLU A 72 -13.10 24.80 -5.97
CA GLU A 72 -13.82 24.48 -7.23
C GLU A 72 -12.99 24.75 -8.49
N LYS A 73 -12.18 25.83 -8.46
CA LYS A 73 -11.28 26.23 -9.57
C LYS A 73 -9.84 25.73 -9.41
N ALA A 74 -9.59 24.78 -8.49
CA ALA A 74 -8.23 24.29 -8.24
C ALA A 74 -7.62 23.65 -9.49
N MET A 75 -6.35 23.94 -9.76
CA MET A 75 -5.53 23.24 -10.76
C MET A 75 -5.14 21.84 -10.28
N LYS A 76 -4.70 20.97 -11.20
CA LYS A 76 -4.25 19.61 -10.86
C LYS A 76 -3.18 19.61 -9.75
N ASP A 77 -2.23 20.54 -9.83
CA ASP A 77 -1.15 20.64 -8.83
C ASP A 77 -1.65 21.07 -7.45
N GLN A 78 -2.68 21.93 -7.39
CA GLN A 78 -3.33 22.31 -6.14
C GLN A 78 -4.11 21.14 -5.53
N ILE A 79 -4.85 20.38 -6.37
CA ILE A 79 -5.52 19.14 -5.96
C ILE A 79 -4.50 18.10 -5.45
N TRP A 80 -3.36 17.97 -6.12
CA TRP A 80 -2.26 17.10 -5.70
C TRP A 80 -1.65 17.54 -4.37
N SER A 81 -1.47 18.84 -4.16
CA SER A 81 -0.89 19.39 -2.92
C SER A 81 -1.80 19.13 -1.71
N ILE A 82 -3.12 19.24 -1.87
CA ILE A 82 -4.09 18.87 -0.81
C ILE A 82 -3.90 17.42 -0.33
N TRP A 83 -3.50 16.52 -1.23
CA TRP A 83 -3.20 15.14 -0.91
C TRP A 83 -1.80 14.96 -0.30
N VAL A 84 -0.76 15.56 -0.89
CA VAL A 84 0.64 15.39 -0.46
C VAL A 84 0.95 16.08 0.86
N ASP A 85 0.35 17.24 1.10
CA ASP A 85 0.57 18.06 2.30
C ASP A 85 -0.21 17.52 3.50
N ARG A 86 -1.12 16.56 3.30
CA ARG A 86 -1.69 15.82 4.42
C ARG A 86 -0.63 14.85 4.94
N PRO A 87 -0.20 14.98 6.22
CA PRO A 87 0.64 13.98 6.86
C PRO A 87 -0.25 12.76 7.15
N LEU A 88 -0.56 11.99 6.11
CA LEU A 88 -0.73 10.57 6.35
C LEU A 88 0.61 10.10 6.88
N LYS A 89 0.57 9.35 7.98
CA LYS A 89 1.68 8.50 8.41
C LYS A 89 2.07 7.63 7.21
N ARG A 90 2.92 8.15 6.33
CA ARG A 90 3.73 7.34 5.44
C ARG A 90 4.46 6.42 6.43
N PRO A 91 4.25 5.09 6.42
CA PRO A 91 5.27 4.25 7.02
C PRO A 91 6.57 4.72 6.38
N LEU A 92 7.51 5.09 7.23
CA LEU A 92 8.79 5.65 6.85
C LEU A 92 9.31 4.85 5.65
N ASN A 93 9.31 5.46 4.46
CA ASN A 93 10.41 5.19 3.55
C ASN A 93 11.61 5.82 4.27
N SER A 94 12.17 5.08 5.22
CA SER A 94 13.56 5.24 5.61
C SER A 94 14.31 5.11 4.30
N GLY A 95 14.93 6.21 3.87
CA GLY A 95 15.70 6.26 2.64
C GLY A 95 16.54 5.00 2.52
N SER A 96 16.38 4.29 1.41
CA SER A 96 17.33 3.27 1.02
C SER A 96 18.70 3.95 0.93
N PRO A 97 19.73 3.49 1.66
CA PRO A 97 21.07 4.04 1.57
C PRO A 97 21.83 3.56 0.32
N TYR A 98 21.12 2.92 -0.63
CA TYR A 98 21.69 2.45 -1.88
C TYR A 98 20.88 2.99 -3.06
N GLU A 99 21.29 4.16 -3.56
CA GLU A 99 21.28 4.46 -4.99
C GLU A 99 22.75 4.65 -5.41
N PRO A 100 23.15 4.17 -6.60
CA PRO A 100 24.52 4.33 -7.12
C PRO A 100 24.87 5.79 -7.44
#